data_AF-A0A1W9SQX0-F1
#
_entry.id   AF-A0A1W9SQX0-F1
#
_cell.length_a   1.000
_cell.length_b   1.000
_cell.length_c   1.000
_cell.angle_alpha   90.00
_cell.angle_beta   90.00
_cell.angle_gamma   90.00
#
_symmetry.space_group_name_H-M   'P 1'
#
loop_
_entity.id
_entity.type
_entity.pdbx_description
1 polymer ?
#
loop_
_entity_poly.entity_id
_entity_poly.type
_entity_poly.pdbx_seq_one_letter_code
_entity_poly.pdbx_strand_id
1 'polypeptide(L)'
;MKQKYEENYKTKNGIVYRFPEEGEVRIWDNEKLLANKKISVSQYGITLVLPSKILNKKTAVEFYEKTGMLKKIYKISDDFLKNHHLFF
;
A
#
# COMPACT_ATOMS: atom_id res chain seq x y z
N MET A 1 -19.08 14.59 3.89
CA MET A 1 -17.68 14.25 3.54
C MET A 1 -17.51 12.88 2.83
N LYS A 2 -18.55 12.25 2.26
CA LYS A 2 -18.39 10.95 1.55
C LYS A 2 -18.16 11.06 0.02
N GLN A 3 -18.50 12.20 -0.60
CA GLN A 3 -18.55 12.32 -2.07
C GLN A 3 -17.19 12.52 -2.76
N LYS A 4 -16.10 12.82 -2.05
CA LYS A 4 -14.81 13.20 -2.69
C LYS A 4 -13.88 12.03 -3.01
N TYR A 5 -14.23 10.80 -2.62
CA TYR A 5 -13.39 9.62 -2.82
C TYR A 5 -13.69 8.86 -4.12
N GLU A 6 -14.83 9.11 -4.79
CA GLU A 6 -15.28 8.29 -5.92
C GLU A 6 -14.72 8.73 -7.30
N GLU A 7 -14.15 9.93 -7.43
CA GLU A 7 -13.86 10.49 -8.76
C GLU A 7 -12.56 10.02 -9.44
N ASN A 8 -11.65 9.32 -8.76
CA ASN A 8 -10.32 8.99 -9.34
C ASN A 8 -10.13 7.54 -9.83
N TYR A 9 -11.15 6.69 -9.83
CA TYR A 9 -11.02 5.29 -10.30
C TYR A 9 -11.17 5.12 -11.82
N LYS A 10 -11.36 6.20 -12.59
CA LYS A 10 -11.53 6.15 -14.06
C LYS A 10 -10.22 5.96 -14.85
N THR A 11 -9.07 5.79 -14.21
CA THR A 11 -7.87 5.31 -14.89
C THR A 11 -7.86 3.78 -14.93
N LYS A 12 -8.26 3.21 -16.08
CA LYS A 12 -8.24 1.76 -16.34
C LYS A 12 -6.85 1.11 -16.27
N ASN A 13 -5.77 1.89 -16.20
CA ASN A 13 -4.38 1.44 -16.23
C ASN A 13 -3.63 1.96 -14.99
N GLY A 14 -3.61 1.19 -13.90
CA GLY A 14 -2.89 1.53 -12.68
C GLY A 14 -2.66 0.31 -11.80
N ILE A 15 -1.59 0.32 -11.01
CA ILE A 15 -1.34 -0.74 -10.05
C ILE A 15 -2.26 -0.53 -8.84
N VAL A 16 -2.98 -1.58 -8.47
CA VAL A 16 -3.94 -1.58 -7.38
C VAL A 16 -3.27 -2.14 -6.12
N TYR A 17 -3.46 -1.49 -4.97
CA TYR A 17 -2.91 -1.92 -3.69
C TYR A 17 -3.92 -1.83 -2.56
N ARG A 18 -3.70 -2.59 -1.48
CA ARG A 18 -4.54 -2.55 -0.28
C ARG A 18 -4.05 -1.47 0.68
N PHE A 19 -4.98 -0.74 1.26
CA PHE A 19 -4.74 0.10 2.42
C PHE A 19 -5.54 -0.48 3.58
N PRO A 20 -4.92 -1.38 4.38
CA PRO A 20 -5.59 -2.05 5.49
C PRO A 20 -6.07 -1.06 6.53
N GLU A 21 -7.19 -1.37 7.17
CA GLU A 21 -7.63 -0.63 8.35
C GLU A 21 -6.80 -1.02 9.58
N GLU A 22 -6.66 -0.09 10.52
CA GLU A 22 -5.99 -0.35 11.80
C GLU A 22 -7.02 -0.72 12.87
N GLY A 23 -6.83 -1.88 13.49
CA GLY A 23 -7.50 -2.28 14.72
C GLY A 23 -6.60 -2.10 15.93
N GLU A 24 -7.18 -2.01 17.12
CA GLU A 24 -6.44 -1.99 18.37
C GLU A 24 -6.82 -3.20 19.23
N VAL A 25 -5.83 -4.03 19.57
CA VAL A 25 -6.00 -5.11 20.53
C VAL A 25 -5.60 -4.58 21.91
N ARG A 26 -6.48 -4.75 22.89
CA ARG A 26 -6.27 -4.33 24.29
C ARG A 26 -6.46 -5.54 25.21
N ILE A 27 -5.54 -5.72 26.16
CA ILE A 27 -5.62 -6.74 27.20
C ILE A 27 -5.90 -6.03 28.52
N TRP A 28 -6.99 -6.40 29.17
CA TRP A 28 -7.45 -5.82 30.43
C TRP A 28 -7.40 -6.87 31.54
N ASP A 29 -7.05 -6.42 32.74
CA ASP A 29 -7.27 -7.14 34.00
C ASP A 29 -8.21 -6.30 34.86
N ASN A 30 -9.48 -6.71 34.88
CA ASN A 30 -10.59 -5.91 35.39
C ASN A 30 -10.61 -4.51 34.73
N GLU A 31 -10.28 -3.47 35.48
CA GLU A 31 -10.26 -2.08 35.01
C GLU A 31 -8.85 -1.61 34.57
N LYS A 32 -7.82 -2.44 34.74
CA LYS A 32 -6.44 -2.09 34.42
C LYS A 32 -6.05 -2.58 33.03
N LEU A 33 -5.69 -1.67 32.13
CA LEU A 33 -5.08 -2.02 30.85
C LEU A 33 -3.68 -2.57 31.10
N LEU A 34 -3.44 -3.84 30.75
CA LEU A 34 -2.15 -4.50 30.89
C LEU A 34 -1.26 -4.32 29.65
N ALA A 35 -1.87 -4.34 28.47
CA ALA A 35 -1.16 -4.17 27.20
C ALA A 35 -2.09 -3.69 26.09
N ASN A 36 -1.53 -3.00 25.11
CA ASN A 36 -2.21 -2.70 23.86
C ASN A 36 -1.28 -2.87 22.66
N LYS A 37 -1.86 -3.13 21.49
CA LYS A 37 -1.14 -3.18 20.23
C LYS A 37 -2.05 -2.80 19.08
N LYS A 38 -1.60 -1.85 18.26
CA LYS A 38 -2.22 -1.59 16.96
C LYS A 38 -1.84 -2.68 15.97
N ILE A 39 -2.82 -3.19 15.24
CA ILE A 39 -2.64 -4.21 14.22
C ILE A 39 -3.32 -3.75 12.94
N SER A 40 -2.67 -3.96 11.80
CA SER A 40 -3.34 -3.83 10.51
C SER A 40 -4.20 -5.08 10.28
N VAL A 41 -5.47 -4.88 9.96
CA VAL A 41 -6.40 -5.99 9.68
C VAL A 41 -6.64 -6.06 8.18
N SER A 42 -5.92 -6.94 7.50
CA SER A 42 -5.92 -7.02 6.02
C SER A 42 -7.28 -7.28 5.37
N GLN A 43 -8.24 -7.86 6.12
CA GLN A 43 -9.61 -8.12 5.66
C GLN A 43 -10.45 -6.84 5.59
N TYR A 44 -10.11 -5.83 6.39
CA TYR A 44 -10.76 -4.53 6.43
C TYR A 44 -9.89 -3.46 5.76
N GLY A 45 -10.51 -2.32 5.44
CA GLY A 45 -9.86 -1.23 4.71
C GLY A 45 -10.29 -1.15 3.25
N ILE A 46 -9.50 -0.42 2.47
CA ILE A 46 -9.87 -0.03 1.11
C ILE A 46 -8.83 -0.46 0.09
N THR A 47 -9.26 -0.49 -1.16
CA THR A 47 -8.38 -0.71 -2.30
C THR A 47 -8.13 0.63 -2.97
N LEU A 48 -6.86 0.95 -3.20
CA LEU A 48 -6.43 2.21 -3.80
C LEU A 48 -5.68 1.94 -5.10
N VAL A 49 -5.70 2.93 -5.99
CA VAL A 49 -4.99 2.88 -7.28
C VAL A 49 -3.80 3.81 -7.20
N LEU A 50 -2.61 3.30 -7.56
CA LEU A 50 -1.43 4.14 -7.73
C LEU A 50 -1.61 5.04 -8.96
N PRO A 51 -1.40 6.37 -8.83
CA PRO A 51 -1.51 7.28 -9.96
C PRO A 51 -0.59 6.87 -11.12
N SER A 52 -1.11 6.80 -12.35
CA SER A 52 -0.30 6.40 -13.51
C SER A 52 0.92 7.31 -13.73
N LYS A 53 0.85 8.59 -13.34
CA LYS A 53 1.95 9.55 -13.44
C LYS A 53 3.21 9.14 -12.66
N ILE A 54 3.08 8.38 -11.57
CA ILE A 54 4.23 7.92 -10.78
C ILE A 54 4.79 6.59 -11.31
N LEU A 55 4.01 5.85 -12.10
CA LEU A 55 4.38 4.58 -12.71
C LEU A 55 5.03 4.85 -14.08
N ASN A 56 6.32 5.14 -14.07
CA ASN A 56 7.11 5.23 -15.29
C ASN A 56 8.09 4.05 -15.41
N LYS A 57 8.75 3.91 -16.58
CA LYS A 57 9.69 2.81 -16.88
C LYS A 57 10.85 2.66 -15.87
N LYS A 58 11.11 3.67 -15.04
CA LYS A 58 12.15 3.67 -14.01
C LYS A 58 11.57 3.63 -12.59
N THR A 59 10.30 3.25 -12.42
CA THR A 59 9.67 3.11 -11.10
C THR A 59 9.55 1.63 -10.73
N ALA A 60 10.09 1.26 -9.58
CA ALA A 60 9.79 0.00 -8.92
C ALA A 60 8.80 0.24 -7.77
N VAL A 61 7.95 -0.76 -7.54
CA VAL A 61 6.97 -0.77 -6.46
C VAL A 61 7.10 -2.08 -5.69
N GLU A 62 7.24 -1.98 -4.37
CA GLU A 62 7.25 -3.12 -3.45
C GLU A 62 5.96 -3.17 -2.65
N PHE A 63 5.48 -4.39 -2.42
CA PHE A 63 4.31 -4.69 -1.60
C PHE A 63 4.67 -5.60 -0.43
N TYR A 64 3.94 -5.47 0.66
CA TYR A 64 3.93 -6.49 1.71
C TYR A 64 3.12 -7.70 1.23
N GLU A 65 3.77 -8.84 1.02
CA GLU A 65 3.15 -10.06 0.48
C GLU A 65 1.89 -10.49 1.24
N LYS A 66 1.92 -10.39 2.58
CA LYS A 66 0.82 -10.85 3.45
C LYS A 66 -0.41 -9.95 3.45
N THR A 67 -0.27 -8.67 3.12
CA THR A 67 -1.34 -7.68 3.27
C THR A 67 -1.73 -7.02 1.94
N GLY A 68 -0.92 -7.19 0.89
CA GLY A 68 -1.06 -6.45 -0.36
C GLY A 68 -0.85 -4.94 -0.20
N MET A 69 -0.32 -4.51 0.96
CA MET A 69 -0.11 -3.12 1.28
C MET A 69 1.12 -2.59 0.55
N LEU A 70 1.04 -1.35 0.07
CA LEU A 70 2.18 -0.65 -0.50
C LEU A 70 3.29 -0.53 0.56
N LYS A 71 4.47 -1.07 0.25
CA LYS A 71 5.65 -1.00 1.13
C LYS A 71 6.55 0.16 0.74
N LYS A 72 6.89 0.25 -0.55
CA LYS A 72 7.83 1.27 -1.04
C LYS A 72 7.60 1.55 -2.52
N ILE A 73 7.83 2.80 -2.92
CA ILE A 73 7.97 3.21 -4.31
C ILE A 73 9.36 3.83 -4.44
N TYR A 74 10.13 3.43 -5.43
CA TYR A 74 11.47 3.96 -5.64
C TYR A 74 11.85 4.01 -7.11
N LYS A 75 12.84 4.85 -7.42
CA LYS A 75 13.42 4.92 -8.75
C LYS A 75 14.51 3.89 -8.91
N ILE A 76 14.48 3.22 -10.05
CA ILE A 76 15.52 2.30 -10.47
C ILE A 76 16.61 3.12 -11.16
N SER A 77 17.87 2.89 -10.79
CA SER A 77 19.02 3.51 -11.46
C SER A 77 19.24 2.91 -12.84
N ASP A 78 19.85 3.69 -13.74
CA ASP A 78 20.15 3.21 -15.09
C ASP A 78 21.16 2.05 -15.08
N ASP A 79 22.07 2.02 -14.09
CA ASP A 79 23.02 0.92 -13.91
C ASP A 79 22.31 -0.39 -13.53
N PHE A 80 21.27 -0.32 -12.70
CA PHE A 80 20.47 -1.49 -12.35
C PHE A 80 19.73 -2.03 -13.58
N LEU A 81 19.15 -1.15 -14.41
CA LEU A 81 18.45 -1.55 -15.63
C LEU A 81 19.38 -2.21 -16.64
N LYS A 82 20.59 -1.65 -16.83
CA LYS A 82 21.62 -2.21 -17.72
C LYS A 82 22.06 -3.61 -17.27
N ASN A 83 22.32 -3.77 -15.97
CA ASN A 83 22.81 -5.04 -15.41
C ASN A 83 21.76 -6.17 -15.44
N HIS A 84 20.47 -5.83 -15.54
CA HIS A 84 19.38 -6.81 -15.58
C HIS A 84 18.74 -6.94 -16.98
N HIS A 85 19.35 -6.35 -18.01
CA HIS A 85 18.84 -6.34 -19.39
C HIS A 85 17.38 -5.84 -19.51
N LEU A 86 16.96 -4.98 -18.59
CA LEU A 86 15.62 -4.38 -18.58
C LEU A 86 15.65 -3.10 -19.42
N PHE A 87 15.71 -3.27 -20.74
CA PHE A 87 15.62 -2.17 -21.71
C PHE A 87 14.19 -2.12 -22.28
N PHE A 88 13.52 -0.98 -22.10
CA PHE A 88 12.13 -0.77 -22.53
C PHE A 88 12.01 0.34 -23.56
#